data_AF-A0A3N1SY39-F1
#
_entry.id   AF-A0A3N1SY39-F1
#
_cell.length_a   1.000
_cell.length_b   1.000
_cell.length_c   1.000
_cell.angle_alpha   90.00
_cell.angle_beta   90.00
_cell.angle_gamma   90.00
#
_symmetry.space_group_name_H-M   'P 1'
#
loop_
_entity.id
_entity.type
_entity.pdbx_description
1 polymer ?
#
loop_
_entity_poly.entity_id
_entity_poly.type
_entity_poly.pdbx_seq_one_letter_code
_entity_poly.pdbx_strand_id
1 'polypeptide(L)'
;MIPAPADGALAAADEAVDLLLDSGRAPGDILVLTTAEQHPWATHELSFGEAAYWAQHEAGDDVFFAGAAAVDRLKSRPVVIIAVNGAVDDAATRALHTARQNAGALLIVCGDPQPVNAALGASV
;
A
#
# COMPACT_ATOMS: atom_id res chain seq x y z
N MET A 1 -12.29 3.14 -2.44
CA MET A 1 -12.16 1.67 -2.52
C MET A 1 -12.21 1.28 -3.98
N ILE A 2 -11.28 0.42 -4.40
CA ILE A 2 -11.30 -0.26 -5.69
C ILE A 2 -11.59 -1.74 -5.39
N PRO A 3 -12.80 -2.24 -5.71
CA PRO A 3 -13.13 -3.64 -5.48
C PRO A 3 -12.22 -4.55 -6.33
N ALA A 4 -11.55 -5.49 -5.70
CA ALA A 4 -10.73 -6.50 -6.38
C ALA A 4 -10.68 -7.80 -5.55
N PRO A 5 -10.65 -8.99 -6.18
CA PRO A 5 -10.31 -10.21 -5.46
C PRO A 5 -8.84 -10.16 -4.98
N ALA A 6 -8.46 -11.02 -4.03
CA ALA A 6 -7.14 -11.01 -3.43
C ALA A 6 -5.99 -11.16 -4.46
N ASP A 7 -6.17 -11.99 -5.48
CA ASP A 7 -5.24 -12.20 -6.58
C ASP A 7 -5.20 -11.04 -7.59
N GLY A 8 -6.25 -10.21 -7.64
CA GLY A 8 -6.33 -9.00 -8.45
C GLY A 8 -5.94 -7.71 -7.71
N ALA A 9 -5.74 -7.76 -6.40
CA ALA A 9 -5.53 -6.57 -5.58
C ALA A 9 -4.22 -5.82 -5.91
N LEU A 10 -3.16 -6.54 -6.32
CA LEU A 10 -1.91 -5.92 -6.78
C LEU A 10 -2.13 -5.17 -8.09
N ALA A 11 -2.72 -5.82 -9.10
CA ALA A 11 -2.98 -5.19 -10.39
C ALA A 11 -3.84 -3.93 -10.23
N ALA A 12 -4.87 -3.98 -9.38
CA ALA A 12 -5.69 -2.81 -9.06
C ALA A 12 -4.91 -1.69 -8.37
N ALA A 13 -3.89 -2.02 -7.57
CA ALA A 13 -3.01 -1.03 -6.95
C ALA A 13 -2.07 -0.40 -7.99
N ASP A 14 -1.50 -1.19 -8.90
CA ASP A 14 -0.65 -0.69 -9.98
C ASP A 14 -1.42 0.25 -10.92
N GLU A 15 -2.63 -0.13 -11.34
CA GLU A 15 -3.49 0.73 -12.15
C GLU A 15 -3.83 2.06 -11.43
N ALA A 16 -3.99 2.02 -10.10
CA ALA A 16 -4.24 3.21 -9.30
C ALA A 16 -2.99 4.11 -9.20
N VAL A 17 -1.79 3.52 -9.11
CA VAL A 17 -0.52 4.26 -9.20
C VAL A 17 -0.43 4.95 -10.55
N ASP A 18 -0.60 4.22 -11.65
CA ASP A 18 -0.51 4.74 -13.02
C ASP A 18 -1.46 5.92 -13.21
N LEU A 19 -2.73 5.77 -12.82
CA LEU A 19 -3.72 6.84 -12.92
C LEU A 19 -3.33 8.09 -12.11
N LEU A 20 -2.78 7.92 -10.91
CA LEU A 20 -2.34 9.05 -10.09
C LEU A 20 -1.16 9.77 -10.75
N LEU A 21 -0.18 9.03 -11.26
CA LEU A 21 0.97 9.59 -11.96
C LEU A 21 0.54 10.33 -13.23
N ASP A 22 -0.32 9.72 -14.04
CA ASP A 22 -0.90 10.33 -15.24
C ASP A 22 -1.71 11.59 -14.93
N SER A 23 -2.34 11.66 -13.75
CA SER A 23 -3.04 12.85 -13.26
C SER A 23 -2.12 13.95 -12.71
N GLY A 24 -0.80 13.72 -12.70
CA GLY A 24 0.21 14.67 -12.25
C GLY A 24 0.55 14.59 -10.75
N ARG A 25 0.19 13.50 -10.06
CA ARG A 25 0.65 13.27 -8.68
C ARG A 25 2.16 13.02 -8.68
N ALA A 26 2.88 13.64 -7.75
CA ALA A 26 4.31 13.37 -7.62
C ALA A 26 4.53 11.91 -7.16
N PRO A 27 5.47 11.15 -7.76
CA PRO A 27 5.78 9.78 -7.34
C PRO A 27 6.08 9.64 -5.84
N GLY A 28 6.90 10.57 -5.33
CA GLY A 28 7.23 10.68 -3.91
C GLY A 28 6.05 10.86 -2.96
N ASP A 29 4.87 11.25 -3.46
CA ASP A 29 3.66 11.39 -2.66
C ASP A 29 2.90 10.07 -2.46
N ILE A 30 3.31 8.99 -3.12
CA ILE A 30 2.56 7.73 -3.21
C ILE A 30 3.28 6.63 -2.45
N LEU A 31 2.60 6.04 -1.46
CA LEU A 31 3.03 4.83 -0.75
C LEU A 31 2.09 3.68 -1.12
N VAL A 32 2.63 2.54 -1.53
CA VAL A 32 1.87 1.32 -1.82
C VAL A 32 2.18 0.26 -0.77
N LEU A 33 1.13 -0.33 -0.20
CA LEU A 33 1.20 -1.39 0.81
C LEU A 33 0.57 -2.68 0.31
N THR A 34 1.16 -3.80 0.69
CA THR A 34 0.62 -5.14 0.46
C THR A 34 0.40 -5.83 1.80
N THR A 35 -0.72 -6.52 1.98
CA THR A 35 -1.03 -7.20 3.25
C THR A 35 -0.45 -8.61 3.35
N ALA A 36 -0.22 -9.27 2.22
CA ALA A 36 0.30 -10.64 2.13
C ALA A 36 1.61 -10.66 1.32
N GLU A 37 1.63 -11.30 0.15
CA GLU A 37 2.82 -11.34 -0.70
C GLU A 37 3.28 -9.92 -1.07
N GLN A 38 4.60 -9.71 -0.99
CA GLN A 38 5.19 -8.42 -1.28
C GLN A 38 5.12 -8.11 -2.77
N HIS A 39 4.94 -6.83 -3.10
CA HIS A 39 4.93 -6.36 -4.48
C HIS A 39 6.23 -6.77 -5.23
N PRO A 40 6.18 -7.28 -6.47
CA PRO A 40 7.36 -7.72 -7.22
C PRO A 40 8.46 -6.66 -7.33
N TRP A 41 8.08 -5.38 -7.45
CA TRP A 41 9.03 -4.27 -7.42
C TRP A 41 9.83 -4.23 -6.11
N ALA A 42 9.16 -4.32 -4.96
CA ALA A 42 9.84 -4.25 -3.67
C ALA A 42 10.70 -5.50 -3.41
N THR A 43 10.25 -6.68 -3.87
CA THR A 43 11.06 -7.90 -3.86
C THR A 43 12.34 -7.73 -4.69
N HIS A 44 12.24 -7.11 -5.87
CA HIS A 44 13.39 -6.80 -6.71
C HIS A 44 14.35 -5.82 -6.05
N GLU A 45 13.86 -4.70 -5.52
CA GLU A 45 14.70 -3.68 -4.88
C GLU A 45 15.40 -4.20 -3.62
N LEU A 46 14.69 -4.99 -2.79
CA LEU A 46 15.28 -5.64 -1.62
C LEU A 46 16.42 -6.59 -1.98
N SER A 47 16.41 -7.17 -3.19
CA SER A 47 17.50 -8.04 -3.65
C SER A 47 18.85 -7.32 -3.80
N PHE A 48 18.84 -5.98 -3.92
CA PHE A 48 20.05 -5.15 -3.91
C PHE A 48 20.49 -4.72 -2.50
N GLY A 49 19.72 -5.06 -1.47
CA GLY A 49 20.05 -4.88 -0.06
C GLY A 49 19.12 -3.91 0.67
N GLU A 50 18.77 -4.26 1.91
CA GLU A 50 17.80 -3.51 2.72
C GLU A 50 18.22 -2.05 2.95
N ALA A 51 19.50 -1.77 3.17
CA ALA A 51 19.96 -0.41 3.44
C ALA A 51 19.68 0.53 2.26
N ALA A 52 19.94 0.08 1.03
CA ALA A 52 19.67 0.86 -0.18
C ALA A 52 18.17 1.01 -0.41
N TYR A 53 17.41 -0.09 -0.29
CA TYR A 53 15.95 -0.09 -0.42
C TYR A 53 15.28 0.92 0.53
N TRP A 54 15.66 0.89 1.80
CA TRP A 54 15.05 1.81 2.77
C TRP A 54 15.54 3.25 2.64
N ALA A 55 16.73 3.49 2.07
CA ALA A 55 17.15 4.85 1.74
C ALA A 55 16.24 5.49 0.68
N GLN A 56 15.62 4.71 -0.22
CA GLN A 56 14.64 5.22 -1.19
C GLN A 56 13.38 5.76 -0.49
N HIS A 57 12.90 5.07 0.56
CA HIS A 57 11.79 5.56 1.38
C HIS A 57 12.12 6.88 2.08
N GLU A 58 13.35 7.00 2.58
CA GLU A 58 13.83 8.21 3.25
C GLU A 58 13.99 9.39 2.28
N ALA A 59 14.47 9.13 1.06
CA ALA A 59 14.63 10.12 0.01
C ALA A 59 13.27 10.66 -0.46
N GLY A 60 12.29 9.76 -0.65
CA GLY A 60 10.93 10.15 -1.03
C GLY A 60 10.84 10.70 -2.46
N ASP A 61 11.78 10.33 -3.34
CA ASP A 61 11.81 10.82 -4.73
C ASP A 61 10.86 10.03 -5.65
N ASP A 62 10.57 8.77 -5.32
CA ASP A 62 9.78 7.84 -6.14
C ASP A 62 8.65 7.17 -5.34
N VAL A 63 7.73 6.50 -6.05
CA VAL A 63 6.71 5.62 -5.45
C VAL A 63 7.42 4.56 -4.61
N PHE A 64 6.99 4.42 -3.36
CA PHE A 64 7.57 3.42 -2.47
C PHE A 64 6.58 2.30 -2.19
N PHE A 65 7.04 1.06 -2.30
CA PHE A 65 6.24 -0.13 -2.09
C PHE A 65 6.76 -0.89 -0.87
N ALA A 66 5.88 -1.30 0.04
CA ALA A 66 6.24 -2.07 1.23
C ALA A 66 5.20 -3.13 1.59
N GLY A 67 5.61 -4.13 2.36
CA GLY A 67 4.72 -5.13 2.94
C GLY A 67 4.22 -4.75 4.34
N ALA A 68 3.12 -5.38 4.77
CA ALA A 68 2.52 -5.18 6.09
C ALA A 68 3.48 -5.41 7.27
N ALA A 69 4.50 -6.27 7.11
CA ALA A 69 5.51 -6.49 8.13
C ALA A 69 6.33 -5.24 8.49
N ALA A 70 6.41 -4.26 7.58
CA ALA A 70 7.24 -3.07 7.76
C ALA A 70 6.45 -1.82 8.15
N VAL A 71 5.16 -1.95 8.49
CA VAL A 71 4.25 -0.80 8.67
C VAL A 71 4.71 0.21 9.72
N ASP A 72 5.43 -0.22 10.75
CA ASP A 72 5.96 0.64 11.80
C ASP A 72 7.14 1.52 11.38
N ARG A 73 7.79 1.17 10.26
CA ARG A 73 8.92 1.93 9.70
C ARG A 73 8.47 3.00 8.71
N LEU A 74 7.22 2.94 8.26
CA LEU A 74 6.72 3.78 7.19
C LEU A 74 6.48 5.20 7.68
N LYS A 75 6.75 6.15 6.78
CA LYS A 75 6.44 7.56 6.96
C LYS A 75 5.12 7.86 6.26
N SER A 76 4.40 8.85 6.79
CA SER A 76 3.20 9.36 6.16
C SER A 76 3.49 9.90 4.76
N ARG A 77 2.57 9.65 3.82
CA ARG A 77 2.59 10.23 2.48
C ARG A 77 1.21 10.81 2.14
N PRO A 78 1.11 11.81 1.25
CA PRO A 78 -0.17 12.37 0.84
C PRO A 78 -1.14 11.30 0.30
N VAL A 79 -0.65 10.27 -0.39
CA VAL A 79 -1.44 9.12 -0.86
C VAL A 79 -0.88 7.83 -0.30
N VAL A 80 -1.78 7.01 0.24
CA VAL A 80 -1.49 5.61 0.54
C VAL A 80 -2.45 4.74 -0.25
N ILE A 81 -1.91 3.76 -0.96
CA ILE A 81 -2.64 2.67 -1.61
C ILE A 81 -2.34 1.41 -0.81
N ILE A 82 -3.36 0.63 -0.46
CA ILE A 82 -3.17 -0.67 0.18
C ILE A 82 -3.90 -1.75 -0.60
N ALA A 83 -3.13 -2.71 -1.10
CA ALA A 83 -3.58 -3.95 -1.72
C ALA A 83 -3.78 -5.02 -0.64
N VAL A 84 -5.02 -5.43 -0.46
CA VAL A 84 -5.42 -6.50 0.46
C VAL A 84 -5.39 -7.81 -0.31
N ASN A 85 -4.18 -8.33 -0.51
CA ASN A 85 -3.86 -9.44 -1.41
C ASN A 85 -3.79 -10.81 -0.71
N GLY A 86 -4.56 -10.97 0.35
CA GLY A 86 -4.64 -12.20 1.14
C GLY A 86 -5.80 -12.15 2.14
N ALA A 87 -5.77 -13.03 3.13
CA ALA A 87 -6.75 -13.01 4.20
C ALA A 87 -6.62 -11.72 5.03
N VAL A 88 -7.76 -11.23 5.54
CA VAL A 88 -7.78 -10.08 6.47
C VAL A 88 -7.61 -10.60 7.90
N ASP A 89 -6.37 -10.86 8.28
CA ASP A 89 -5.95 -11.23 9.63
C ASP A 89 -5.56 -10.00 10.48
N ASP A 90 -5.00 -10.23 11.67
CA ASP A 90 -4.57 -9.16 12.57
C ASP A 90 -3.49 -8.27 11.94
N ALA A 91 -2.58 -8.84 11.14
CA ALA A 91 -1.52 -8.10 10.47
C ALA A 91 -2.08 -7.22 9.35
N ALA A 92 -2.99 -7.76 8.53
CA ALA A 92 -3.70 -7.01 7.50
C ALA A 92 -4.57 -5.89 8.11
N THR A 93 -5.28 -6.18 9.20
CA THR A 93 -6.09 -5.19 9.94
C THR A 93 -5.22 -4.06 10.48
N ARG A 94 -4.07 -4.39 11.08
CA ARG A 94 -3.08 -3.40 11.54
C ARG A 94 -2.53 -2.57 10.38
N ALA A 95 -2.24 -3.19 9.24
CA ALA A 95 -1.77 -2.50 8.05
C ALA A 95 -2.83 -1.54 7.50
N LEU A 96 -4.09 -1.94 7.45
CA LEU A 96 -5.23 -1.08 7.07
C LEU A 96 -5.37 0.14 7.98
N HIS A 97 -5.29 -0.05 9.30
CA HIS A 97 -5.32 1.06 10.25
C HIS A 97 -4.11 1.99 10.08
N THR A 98 -2.91 1.43 9.91
CA THR A 98 -1.69 2.21 9.73
C THR A 98 -1.71 2.99 8.42
N ALA A 99 -2.19 2.38 7.33
CA ALA A 99 -2.40 3.04 6.05
C ALA A 99 -3.32 4.25 6.19
N ARG A 100 -4.41 4.12 6.98
CA ARG A 100 -5.32 5.22 7.27
C ARG A 100 -4.67 6.35 8.07
N GLN A 101 -3.77 6.05 9.01
CA GLN A 101 -3.03 7.08 9.76
C GLN A 101 -1.94 7.75 8.91
N ASN A 102 -1.30 6.98 8.02
CA ASN A 102 -0.20 7.45 7.19
C ASN A 102 -0.67 8.19 5.93
N ALA A 103 -1.92 8.05 5.53
CA ALA A 103 -2.52 8.79 4.43
C ALA A 103 -2.84 10.23 4.83
N GLY A 104 -2.05 11.19 4.33
CA GLY A 104 -2.24 12.61 4.62
C GLY A 104 -3.43 13.25 3.91
N ALA A 105 -3.80 12.75 2.73
CA ALA A 105 -4.91 13.30 1.93
C ALA A 105 -5.83 12.23 1.34
N LEU A 106 -5.28 11.09 0.90
CA LEU A 106 -6.05 10.06 0.22
C LEU A 106 -5.60 8.65 0.62
N LEU A 107 -6.56 7.82 1.03
CA LEU A 107 -6.39 6.38 1.18
C LEU A 107 -7.17 5.66 0.06
N ILE A 108 -6.47 4.86 -0.73
CA ILE A 108 -7.08 3.94 -1.70
C ILE A 108 -6.89 2.52 -1.15
N VAL A 109 -7.97 1.76 -1.09
CA VAL A 109 -7.94 0.34 -0.69
C VAL A 109 -8.36 -0.49 -1.89
N CYS A 110 -7.48 -1.41 -2.30
CA CYS A 110 -7.69 -2.37 -3.38
C CYS A 110 -7.90 -3.76 -2.75
N GLY A 111 -9.11 -4.31 -2.84
CA GLY A 111 -9.42 -5.60 -2.22
C GLY A 111 -10.91 -5.86 -2.07
N ASP A 112 -11.25 -6.99 -1.44
CA ASP A 112 -12.64 -7.39 -1.25
C ASP A 112 -13.34 -6.43 -0.27
N PRO A 113 -14.41 -5.73 -0.69
CA PRO A 113 -15.12 -4.76 0.14
C PRO A 113 -15.60 -5.30 1.47
N GLN A 114 -16.07 -6.56 1.50
CA GLN A 114 -16.72 -7.10 2.69
C GLN A 114 -15.75 -7.29 3.86
N PRO A 115 -14.65 -8.06 3.75
CA PRO A 115 -13.70 -8.21 4.85
C PRO A 115 -12.94 -6.91 5.16
N VAL A 116 -12.69 -6.05 4.15
CA VAL A 116 -12.05 -4.74 4.37
C VAL A 116 -12.90 -3.81 5.22
N ASN A 117 -14.20 -3.67 4.90
CA ASN A 117 -15.09 -2.79 5.65
C ASN A 117 -15.30 -3.29 7.09
N ALA A 118 -15.39 -4.61 7.27
CA ALA A 118 -15.45 -5.23 8.59
C ALA A 118 -14.20 -4.89 9.42
N ALA A 119 -13.01 -5.01 8.85
CA ALA A 119 -11.75 -4.70 9.54
C ALA A 119 -11.58 -3.20 9.85
N LEU A 120 -12.08 -2.31 8.99
CA LEU A 120 -12.04 -0.86 9.22
C LEU A 120 -13.12 -0.36 10.20
N GLY A 121 -13.97 -1.25 10.72
CA GLY A 121 -15.07 -0.89 11.60
C GLY A 121 -16.14 -0.04 10.92
N ALA A 122 -16.20 -0.06 9.58
CA ALA A 122 -17.25 0.60 8.82
C ALA A 122 -18.51 -0.28 8.89
N SER A 123 -19.40 0.03 9.83
CA SER A 123 -20.76 -0.53 9.81
C SER A 123 -21.47 -0.02 8.55
N VAL A 124 -21.94 -0.95 7.72
CA VAL A 124 -22.83 -0.71 6.57
C VAL A 124 -24.13 -0.03 7.01
#